data_AF-A0A224Y0C0-F1
#
_entry.id   AF-A0A224Y0C0-F1
#
_cell.length_a   1.000
_cell.length_b   1.000
_cell.length_c   1.000
_cell.angle_alpha   90.00
_cell.angle_beta   90.00
_cell.angle_gamma   90.00
#
_symmetry.space_group_name_H-M   'P 1'
#
loop_
_entity.id
_entity.type
_entity.pdbx_description
1 polymer ?
#
loop_
_entity_poly.entity_id
_entity_poly.type
_entity_poly.pdbx_seq_one_letter_code
_entity_poly.pdbx_strand_id
1 'polypeptide(L)'
;MFGGFLSIGMFYDYAIGSVVELRTLDLANLVIPILFIIPYFFFPESPYYLLMKGKELSARKSLAAFRQVKQKDTEATALLDQEFKSMQACVDRDMKEKARFIDVFLTATSRRALLIISALAIFQRWTGISPTMAYSAEITPKEGGGATSNVYMIIF
;
A
#
# COMPACT_ATOMS: atom_id res chain seq x y z
N MET A 1 -7.84 -4.23 2.32
CA MET A 1 -7.10 -3.53 3.41
C MET A 1 -6.59 -2.15 2.97
N PHE A 2 -5.88 -2.02 1.84
CA PHE A 2 -5.37 -0.71 1.37
C PHE A 2 -6.45 0.39 1.22
N GLY A 3 -7.61 0.07 0.64
CA GLY A 3 -8.70 1.05 0.48
C GLY A 3 -9.24 1.60 1.81
N GLY A 4 -9.25 0.80 2.89
CA GLY A 4 -9.75 1.26 4.18
C GLY A 4 -8.87 2.34 4.81
N PHE A 5 -7.55 2.21 4.70
CA PHE A 5 -6.62 3.24 5.16
C PHE A 5 -6.76 4.55 4.36
N LEU A 6 -7.02 4.46 3.05
CA LEU A 6 -7.29 5.65 2.23
C LEU A 6 -8.57 6.35 2.67
N SER A 7 -9.65 5.61 2.92
CA SER A 7 -10.92 6.19 3.40
C SER A 7 -10.76 6.86 4.76
N ILE A 8 -10.01 6.26 5.68
CA ILE A 8 -9.73 6.84 7.00
C ILE A 8 -8.90 8.12 6.87
N GLY A 9 -7.89 8.14 5.99
CA GLY A 9 -7.10 9.33 5.71
C GLY A 9 -7.93 10.48 5.13
N MET A 10 -8.75 10.19 4.12
CA MET A 10 -9.65 11.20 3.54
C MET A 10 -10.65 11.74 4.58
N PHE A 11 -11.21 10.86 5.42
CA PHE A 11 -12.09 11.30 6.51
C PHE A 11 -11.36 12.22 7.51
N TYR A 12 -10.13 11.88 7.87
CA TYR A 12 -9.28 12.70 8.72
C TYR A 12 -9.03 14.09 8.10
N ASP A 13 -8.71 14.15 6.80
CA ASP A 13 -8.46 15.41 6.09
C ASP A 13 -9.73 16.28 6.02
N TYR A 14 -10.90 15.71 5.74
CA TYR A 14 -12.15 16.47 5.72
C TYR A 14 -12.58 16.93 7.12
N ALA A 15 -12.39 16.11 8.15
CA ALA A 15 -12.72 16.47 9.53
C ALA A 15 -11.87 17.65 10.01
N ILE A 16 -10.54 17.60 9.83
CA ILE A 16 -9.65 18.67 10.30
C ILE A 16 -9.68 19.88 9.36
N GLY A 17 -9.75 19.66 8.04
CA GLY A 17 -9.82 20.73 7.06
C GLY A 17 -11.08 21.60 7.21
N SER A 18 -12.15 21.07 7.80
CA SER A 18 -13.38 21.82 8.07
C SER A 18 -13.25 22.90 9.17
N VAL A 19 -12.28 22.74 10.08
CA VAL A 19 -12.13 23.56 11.29
C VAL A 19 -10.84 24.38 11.32
N VAL A 20 -9.89 24.10 10.42
CA VAL A 20 -8.51 24.60 10.50
C VAL A 20 -8.05 25.15 9.15
N GLU A 21 -7.17 26.16 9.17
CA GLU A 21 -6.56 26.73 7.96
C GLU A 21 -5.62 25.73 7.26
N LEU A 22 -5.54 25.78 5.93
CA LEU A 22 -4.74 24.85 5.10
C LEU A 22 -3.30 24.67 5.58
N ARG A 23 -2.63 25.75 6.03
CA ARG A 23 -1.25 25.68 6.53
C ARG A 23 -1.11 24.77 7.76
N THR A 24 -2.10 24.80 8.65
CA THR A 24 -2.10 23.98 9.87
C THR A 24 -2.53 22.54 9.56
N LEU A 25 -3.39 22.34 8.56
CA LEU A 25 -3.71 21.01 8.03
C LEU A 25 -2.46 20.34 7.43
N ASP A 26 -1.66 21.05 6.63
CA ASP A 26 -0.41 20.54 6.07
C ASP A 26 0.58 20.12 7.18
N LEU A 27 0.71 20.94 8.23
CA LEU A 27 1.54 20.61 9.39
C LEU A 27 1.02 19.38 10.15
N ALA A 28 -0.30 19.24 10.31
CA ALA A 28 -0.90 18.07 10.94
C ALA A 28 -0.65 16.79 10.13
N ASN A 29 -0.76 16.88 8.80
CA ASN A 29 -0.47 15.77 7.90
C ASN A 29 1.01 15.36 7.89
N LEU A 30 1.94 16.29 8.17
CA LEU A 30 3.37 15.99 8.29
C LEU A 30 3.70 15.14 9.53
N VAL A 31 2.89 15.21 10.60
CA VAL A 31 3.13 14.42 11.81
C VAL A 31 2.99 12.93 11.54
N ILE A 32 2.04 12.53 10.69
CA ILE A 32 1.75 11.13 10.37
C ILE A 32 2.98 10.40 9.79
N PRO A 33 3.62 10.84 8.68
CA PRO A 33 4.79 10.16 8.14
C PRO A 33 5.98 10.15 9.11
N ILE A 34 6.18 11.20 9.91
CA ILE A 34 7.24 11.24 10.94
C ILE A 34 7.03 10.12 11.96
N LEU A 35 5.78 9.93 12.42
CA LEU A 35 5.42 8.85 13.33
C LEU A 35 5.65 7.47 12.70
N PHE A 36 5.54 7.31 11.39
CA PHE A 36 5.80 6.04 10.68
C PHE A 36 7.29 5.79 10.39
N ILE A 37 8.12 6.83 10.29
CA ILE A 37 9.56 6.67 10.05
C ILE A 37 10.26 6.05 11.27
N ILE A 38 9.87 6.42 12.49
CA ILE A 38 10.49 5.91 13.72
C ILE A 38 10.39 4.38 13.84
N PRO A 39 9.20 3.75 13.77
CA PRO A 39 9.07 2.30 13.87
C PRO A 39 9.69 1.56 12.67
N TYR A 40 9.80 2.21 11.50
CA TYR A 40 10.39 1.59 10.31
C TYR A 40 11.82 1.06 10.55
N PHE A 41 12.63 1.75 11.35
CA PHE A 41 13.98 1.29 11.71
C PHE A 41 14.01 -0.01 12.51
N PHE A 42 12.91 -0.38 13.18
CA PHE A 42 12.80 -1.62 13.94
C PHE A 42 12.24 -2.77 13.12
N PHE A 43 11.70 -2.51 11.93
CA PHE A 43 11.15 -3.56 11.07
C PHE A 43 12.28 -4.35 10.41
N PRO A 44 12.22 -5.70 10.43
CA PRO A 44 13.18 -6.52 9.70
C PRO A 44 13.04 -6.28 8.20
N GLU A 45 14.18 -6.23 7.50
CA GLU A 45 14.22 -6.12 6.04
C GLU A 45 13.50 -7.29 5.37
N SER A 46 12.92 -7.10 4.18
CA SER A 46 12.15 -8.15 3.51
C SER A 46 13.00 -9.42 3.27
N PRO A 47 12.53 -10.62 3.68
CA PRO A 47 13.28 -11.87 3.50
C PRO A 47 13.51 -12.19 2.01
N TYR A 48 12.57 -11.81 1.13
CA TYR A 48 12.71 -11.95 -0.32
C TYR A 48 13.87 -11.09 -0.87
N TYR A 49 13.98 -9.84 -0.40
CA TYR A 49 15.08 -8.96 -0.79
C TYR A 49 16.44 -9.51 -0.34
N LEU A 50 16.51 -10.02 0.90
CA LEU A 50 17.74 -10.61 1.44
C LEU A 50 18.16 -11.87 0.67
N LEU A 51 17.20 -12.71 0.25
CA LEU A 51 17.44 -13.85 -0.63
C LEU A 51 17.96 -13.42 -2.01
N MET A 52 17.35 -12.40 -2.61
CA MET A 52 17.79 -11.85 -3.90
C MET A 52 19.24 -11.32 -3.85
N LYS A 53 19.71 -10.90 -2.67
CA LYS A 53 21.09 -10.47 -2.40
C LYS A 53 22.03 -11.61 -1.99
N GLY A 54 21.57 -12.86 -1.95
CA GLY A 54 22.35 -14.03 -1.53
C GLY A 54 22.61 -14.12 -0.02
N LYS A 55 21.89 -13.35 0.80
CA LYS A 55 22.08 -13.31 2.26
C LYS A 55 21.12 -14.28 2.97
N GLU A 56 21.30 -15.58 2.75
CA GLU A 56 20.38 -16.63 3.24
C GLU A 56 20.18 -16.63 4.76
N LEU A 57 21.25 -16.51 5.55
CA LEU A 57 21.17 -16.53 7.01
C LEU A 57 20.36 -15.35 7.56
N SER A 58 20.53 -14.16 6.97
CA SER A 58 19.76 -12.97 7.35
C SER A 58 18.30 -13.09 6.90
N ALA A 59 18.06 -13.67 5.72
CA ALA A 59 16.72 -13.91 5.22
C ALA A 59 15.92 -14.87 6.12
N ARG A 60 16.54 -15.96 6.60
CA ARG A 60 15.91 -16.87 7.58
C ARG A 60 15.54 -16.17 8.87
N LYS A 61 16.44 -15.33 9.40
CA LYS A 61 16.19 -14.53 10.62
C LYS A 61 15.03 -13.55 10.42
N SER A 62 14.99 -12.87 9.28
CA SER A 62 13.89 -11.96 8.95
C SER A 62 12.55 -12.70 8.83
N LEU A 63 12.53 -13.84 8.12
CA LEU A 63 11.32 -14.66 7.99
C LEU A 63 10.82 -15.16 9.36
N ALA A 64 11.74 -15.58 10.25
CA ALA A 64 11.40 -15.95 11.61
C ALA A 64 10.81 -14.78 12.42
N ALA A 65 11.33 -13.56 12.24
CA ALA A 65 10.79 -12.37 12.88
C ALA A 65 9.37 -12.04 12.37
N PHE A 66 9.13 -12.12 11.06
CA PHE A 66 7.80 -11.90 10.47
C PHE A 66 6.77 -12.96 10.89
N ARG A 67 7.18 -14.23 11.01
CA ARG A 67 6.32 -15.32 11.48
C ARG A 67 6.22 -15.43 13.00
N GLN A 68 6.95 -14.58 13.74
CA GLN A 68 7.05 -14.60 15.19
C GLN A 68 7.46 -15.97 15.77
N VAL A 69 8.24 -16.75 15.01
CA VAL A 69 8.67 -18.09 15.42
C VAL A 69 9.89 -17.98 16.32
N LYS A 70 9.79 -18.53 17.53
CA LYS A 70 10.93 -18.67 18.44
C LYS A 70 11.71 -19.93 18.05
N GLN A 71 13.04 -19.86 18.06
CA GLN A 71 13.94 -20.99 17.72
C GLN A 71 13.74 -22.27 18.54
N LYS A 72 12.93 -22.24 19.60
CA LYS A 72 12.67 -23.39 20.50
C LYS A 72 11.46 -24.24 20.09
N ASP A 73 10.64 -23.79 19.13
CA ASP A 73 9.48 -24.57 18.65
C ASP A 73 9.86 -25.40 17.42
N THR A 74 10.12 -26.69 17.63
CA THR A 74 10.60 -27.62 16.60
C THR A 74 9.64 -27.73 15.40
N GLU A 75 8.33 -27.78 15.64
CA GLU A 75 7.32 -27.85 14.57
C GLU A 75 7.24 -26.54 13.76
N ALA A 76 7.29 -25.39 14.44
CA ALA A 76 7.27 -24.09 13.79
C ALA A 76 8.55 -23.85 12.97
N THR A 77 9.70 -24.37 13.43
CA THR A 77 10.95 -24.31 12.65
C THR A 77 10.91 -25.15 11.39
N ALA A 78 10.25 -26.32 11.40
CA ALA A 78 10.11 -27.16 10.21
C ALA A 78 9.24 -26.51 9.13
N LEU A 79 8.12 -25.89 9.52
CA LEU A 79 7.26 -25.12 8.60
C LEU A 79 7.99 -23.90 8.03
N LEU A 80 8.76 -23.20 8.85
CA LEU A 80 9.56 -22.05 8.42
C LEU A 80 10.62 -22.47 7.39
N ASP A 81 11.30 -23.59 7.60
CA ASP A 81 12.29 -24.11 6.64
C ASP A 81 11.64 -24.51 5.31
N GLN A 82 10.41 -25.03 5.33
CA GLN A 82 9.65 -25.31 4.11
C GLN A 82 9.29 -24.02 3.36
N GLU A 83 8.77 -23.01 4.06
CA GLU A 83 8.47 -21.69 3.47
C GLU A 83 9.74 -21.00 2.93
N PHE A 84 10.85 -21.12 3.66
CA PHE A 84 12.12 -20.56 3.24
C PHE A 84 12.60 -21.20 1.93
N LYS A 85 12.55 -22.53 1.82
CA LYS A 85 12.91 -23.26 0.59
C LYS A 85 12.01 -22.91 -0.59
N SER A 86 10.70 -22.78 -0.36
CA SER A 86 9.78 -22.40 -1.45
C SER A 86 10.02 -20.97 -1.92
N MET A 87 10.30 -20.04 -1.00
CA MET A 87 10.68 -18.66 -1.31
C MET A 87 12.00 -18.60 -2.08
N GLN A 88 13.01 -19.35 -1.64
CA GLN A 88 14.31 -19.43 -2.30
C GLN A 88 14.18 -19.95 -3.73
N ALA A 89 13.43 -21.04 -3.95
CA ALA A 89 13.17 -21.56 -5.29
C ALA A 89 12.47 -20.54 -6.21
N CYS A 90 11.55 -19.73 -5.65
CA CYS A 90 10.90 -18.66 -6.39
C CYS A 90 11.91 -17.57 -6.79
N VAL A 91 12.71 -17.07 -5.84
CA VAL A 91 13.73 -16.05 -6.08
C VAL A 91 14.76 -16.52 -7.12
N ASP A 92 15.21 -17.78 -7.03
CA ASP A 92 16.18 -18.34 -7.97
C ASP A 92 15.62 -18.42 -9.39
N ARG A 93 14.33 -18.75 -9.54
CA ARG A 93 13.64 -18.72 -10.83
C ARG A 93 13.53 -17.29 -11.36
N ASP A 94 13.07 -16.36 -10.53
CA ASP A 94 12.86 -14.96 -10.91
C ASP A 94 14.19 -14.27 -11.26
N MET A 95 15.30 -14.66 -10.63
CA MET A 95 16.65 -14.15 -10.93
C MET A 95 17.24 -14.73 -12.22
N LYS A 96 16.88 -15.96 -12.60
CA LYS A 96 17.27 -16.58 -13.88
C LYS A 96 16.44 -16.02 -15.03
N GLU A 97 15.14 -15.84 -14.83
CA GLU A 97 14.21 -15.28 -15.80
C GLU A 97 14.09 -13.77 -15.61
N LYS A 98 15.15 -13.02 -15.98
CA LYS A 98 15.12 -11.55 -15.95
C LYS A 98 14.08 -11.03 -16.94
N ALA A 99 12.87 -10.77 -16.45
CA ALA A 99 11.82 -10.13 -17.22
C ALA A 99 12.28 -8.73 -17.65
N ARG A 100 12.24 -8.45 -18.95
CA ARG A 100 12.42 -7.11 -19.50
C ARG A 100 11.07 -6.42 -19.54
N PHE A 101 11.05 -5.09 -19.39
CA PHE A 101 9.83 -4.30 -19.53
C PHE A 101 9.11 -4.51 -20.87
N ILE A 102 9.86 -4.84 -21.92
CA ILE A 102 9.32 -5.10 -23.26
C ILE A 102 8.61 -6.47 -23.30
N ASP A 103 9.00 -7.44 -22.46
CA ASP A 103 8.41 -8.78 -22.43
C ASP A 103 6.94 -8.76 -22.01
N VAL A 104 6.53 -7.70 -21.29
CA VAL A 104 5.14 -7.42 -20.93
C VAL A 104 4.28 -7.20 -22.18
N PHE A 105 4.83 -6.55 -23.21
CA PHE A 105 4.17 -6.29 -24.49
C PHE A 105 4.38 -7.41 -25.52
N LEU A 106 5.43 -8.21 -25.39
CA LEU A 106 5.73 -9.29 -26.33
C LEU A 106 4.92 -10.55 -26.03
N THR A 107 4.72 -10.88 -24.75
CA THR A 107 4.06 -12.12 -24.33
C THR A 107 2.53 -11.98 -24.42
N ALA A 108 1.86 -12.93 -25.10
CA ALA A 108 0.40 -12.88 -25.28
C ALA A 108 -0.38 -12.87 -23.96
N THR A 109 0.09 -13.63 -22.96
CA THR A 109 -0.50 -13.67 -21.62
C THR A 109 -0.35 -12.32 -20.91
N SER A 110 0.87 -11.76 -20.88
CA SER A 110 1.15 -10.47 -20.25
C SER A 110 0.41 -9.32 -20.92
N ARG A 111 0.27 -9.33 -22.26
CA ARG A 111 -0.54 -8.34 -22.98
C ARG A 111 -2.01 -8.38 -22.58
N ARG A 112 -2.61 -9.57 -22.47
CA ARG A 112 -4.02 -9.71 -22.06
C ARG A 112 -4.20 -9.20 -20.63
N ALA A 113 -3.31 -9.57 -19.72
CA ALA A 113 -3.32 -9.07 -18.35
C ALA A 113 -3.18 -7.53 -18.32
N LEU A 114 -2.24 -6.97 -19.09
CA LEU A 114 -2.01 -5.54 -19.19
C LEU A 114 -3.26 -4.80 -19.71
N LEU A 115 -3.92 -5.33 -20.75
CA LEU A 115 -5.14 -4.74 -21.28
C LEU A 115 -6.27 -4.74 -20.24
N ILE A 116 -6.47 -5.85 -19.53
CA ILE A 116 -7.51 -5.94 -18.50
C ILE A 116 -7.24 -4.94 -17.37
N ILE A 117 -6.00 -4.90 -16.85
CA ILE A 117 -5.62 -3.98 -15.75
C ILE A 117 -5.72 -2.53 -16.21
N SER A 118 -5.27 -2.22 -17.43
CA SER A 118 -5.32 -0.87 -18.00
C SER A 118 -6.77 -0.41 -18.21
N ALA A 119 -7.62 -1.26 -18.79
CA ALA A 119 -9.04 -0.97 -18.96
C ALA A 119 -9.71 -0.74 -17.60
N LEU A 120 -9.46 -1.61 -16.63
CA LEU A 120 -9.99 -1.46 -15.28
C LEU A 120 -9.53 -0.15 -14.61
N ALA A 121 -8.26 0.23 -14.77
CA ALA A 121 -7.73 1.49 -14.24
C ALA A 121 -8.36 2.72 -14.93
N ILE A 122 -8.56 2.67 -16.25
CA ILE A 122 -9.23 3.72 -17.01
C ILE A 122 -10.68 3.87 -16.55
N PHE A 123 -11.43 2.76 -16.44
CA PHE A 123 -12.80 2.79 -15.94
C PHE A 123 -12.89 3.37 -14.53
N GLN A 124 -11.97 2.97 -13.62
CA GLN A 124 -11.92 3.57 -12.29
C GLN A 124 -11.65 5.08 -12.33
N ARG A 125 -10.77 5.57 -13.21
CA ARG A 125 -10.48 7.01 -13.34
C ARG A 125 -11.63 7.78 -13.99
N TRP A 126 -12.34 7.16 -14.94
CA TRP A 126 -13.50 7.73 -15.61
C TRP A 126 -14.72 7.91 -14.71
N THR A 127 -14.77 7.28 -13.55
CA THR A 127 -15.78 7.57 -12.53
C THR A 127 -15.75 9.03 -12.06
N GLY A 128 -14.67 9.77 -12.33
CA GLY A 128 -14.58 11.19 -12.00
C GLY A 128 -14.41 11.45 -10.50
N ILE A 129 -14.00 10.44 -9.71
CA ILE A 129 -13.83 10.61 -8.26
C ILE A 129 -12.81 11.71 -7.92
N SER A 130 -11.73 11.84 -8.70
CA SER A 130 -10.69 12.87 -8.48
C SER A 130 -11.21 14.32 -8.61
N PRO A 131 -11.88 14.73 -9.70
CA PRO A 131 -12.46 16.07 -9.76
C PRO A 131 -13.59 16.29 -8.74
N THR A 132 -14.40 15.28 -8.45
CA THR A 132 -15.45 15.38 -7.42
C THR A 132 -14.86 15.65 -6.03
N MET A 133 -13.75 14.99 -5.66
CA MET A 133 -13.07 15.25 -4.39
C MET A 133 -12.38 16.62 -4.36
N ALA A 134 -11.76 17.05 -5.46
CA ALA A 134 -11.04 18.33 -5.51
C ALA A 134 -11.97 19.55 -5.47
N TYR A 135 -13.16 19.44 -6.06
CA TYR A 135 -14.15 20.52 -6.15
C TYR A 135 -15.39 20.26 -5.30
N SER A 136 -15.32 19.34 -4.33
CA SER A 136 -16.45 19.01 -3.46
C SER A 136 -17.02 20.24 -2.76
N ALA A 137 -16.15 21.12 -2.24
CA ALA A 137 -16.54 22.37 -1.60
C ALA A 137 -17.35 23.33 -2.50
N GLU A 138 -17.11 23.29 -3.81
CA GLU A 138 -17.77 24.16 -4.81
C GLU A 138 -19.03 23.52 -5.40
N ILE A 139 -19.04 22.19 -5.55
CA ILE A 139 -20.18 21.42 -6.10
C ILE A 139 -21.29 21.29 -5.05
N THR A 140 -20.94 21.18 -3.77
CA THR A 140 -21.92 21.06 -2.68
C THR A 140 -22.61 22.39 -2.42
N PRO A 141 -23.95 22.42 -2.31
CA PRO A 141 -24.69 23.65 -2.05
C PRO A 141 -24.24 24.31 -0.74
N LYS A 142 -24.05 25.64 -0.77
CA LYS A 142 -23.57 26.43 0.37
C LYS A 142 -24.48 26.31 1.60
N GLU A 143 -25.78 26.17 1.36
CA GLU A 143 -26.81 25.96 2.38
C GLU A 143 -27.82 24.93 1.86
N GLY A 144 -27.77 23.70 2.37
CA GLY A 144 -28.75 22.64 2.13
C GLY A 144 -29.02 21.89 3.43
N GLY A 145 -30.23 21.38 3.65
CA GLY A 145 -30.59 20.46 4.75
C GLY A 145 -30.25 20.87 6.19
N GLY A 146 -29.98 22.15 6.47
CA GLY A 146 -29.72 22.67 7.83
C GLY A 146 -28.27 22.57 8.31
N ALA A 147 -27.31 22.25 7.44
CA ALA A 147 -25.89 22.20 7.77
C ALA A 147 -25.04 22.99 6.76
N THR A 148 -23.87 23.46 7.19
CA THR A 148 -22.90 24.17 6.34
C THR A 148 -22.17 23.20 5.41
N SER A 149 -21.73 23.66 4.22
CA SER A 149 -20.97 22.86 3.22
C SER A 149 -19.84 22.00 3.82
N ASN A 150 -19.14 22.52 4.83
CA ASN A 150 -18.09 21.82 5.56
C ASN A 150 -18.53 20.51 6.25
N VAL A 151 -19.79 20.43 6.73
CA VAL A 151 -20.34 19.24 7.36
C VAL A 151 -20.75 18.20 6.31
N TYR A 152 -21.23 18.66 5.15
CA TYR A 152 -21.57 17.77 4.03
C TYR A 152 -20.35 17.06 3.46
N MET A 153 -19.19 17.74 3.39
CA MET A 153 -17.93 17.14 2.95
C MET A 153 -17.39 16.05 3.89
N ILE A 154 -17.85 15.98 5.14
CA ILE A 154 -17.46 14.93 6.10
C ILE A 154 -18.36 13.69 5.94
N ILE A 155 -19.62 13.90 5.52
CA ILE A 155 -20.66 12.87 5.45
C ILE A 155 -20.68 12.17 4.07
N PHE A 156 -20.37 12.90 3.00
CA PHE A 156 -20.36 12.44 1.60
C PHE A 156 -18.95 12.34 1.04
#